data_AF-A0A7V8J342-F1
#
_entry.id   AF-A0A7V8J342-F1
#
_cell.length_a   1.000
_cell.length_b   1.000
_cell.length_c   1.000
_cell.angle_alpha   90.00
_cell.angle_beta   90.00
_cell.angle_gamma   90.00
#
_symmetry.space_group_name_H-M   'P 1'
#
loop_
_entity.id
_entity.type
_entity.pdbx_description
1 polymer ?
#
loop_
_entity_poly.entity_id
_entity_poly.type
_entity_poly.pdbx_seq_one_letter_code
_entity_poly.pdbx_strand_id
1 'polypeptide(L)' 'LNAEIKRRTDVVGIFPNDPAITRLVGAMLLEQNDEWCLQRRSMQLEAFEAVSDNPQAKLSAVIN' A
#
# COMPACT_ATOMS: atom_id res chain seq x y z
N LEU A 1 6.79 -0.84 10.48
CA LEU A 1 5.95 0.11 11.24
C LEU A 1 6.54 0.55 12.59
N ASN A 2 6.78 -0.34 13.57
CA ASN A 2 7.25 0.08 14.92
C ASN A 2 8.56 0.90 14.93
N ALA A 3 9.53 0.56 14.08
CA ALA A 3 10.76 1.34 13.93
C ALA A 3 10.49 2.73 13.34
N GLU A 4 9.56 2.82 12.38
CA GLU A 4 9.19 4.08 11.74
C GLU A 4 8.41 4.99 12.69
N ILE A 5 7.52 4.42 13.51
CA ILE A 5 6.84 5.16 14.58
C ILE A 5 7.87 5.81 15.50
N LYS A 6 8.87 5.04 15.99
CA LYS A 6 9.95 5.58 16.82
C LYS A 6 10.68 6.73 16.13
N ARG A 7 11.13 6.52 14.88
CA ARG A 7 11.85 7.54 14.09
C ARG A 7 11.05 8.83 13.90
N ARG A 8 9.75 8.74 13.60
CA ARG A 8 8.90 9.93 13.39
C ARG A 8 8.54 10.63 14.70
N THR A 9 8.41 9.88 15.80
CA THR A 9 8.21 10.49 17.13
C THR A 9 9.47 11.17 17.66
N ASP A 10 10.67 10.69 17.30
CA ASP A 10 11.95 11.29 17.70
C ASP A 10 12.12 12.73 17.18
N VAL A 11 11.52 13.06 16.02
CA VAL A 11 11.54 14.43 15.45
C VAL A 11 10.63 15.38 16.23
N VAL A 12 9.49 14.89 16.74
CA VAL A 12 8.50 15.72 17.43
C VAL A 12 8.92 16.01 18.88
N GLY A 13 9.57 15.05 19.54
CA GLY A 13 10.08 15.16 20.91
C GLY A 13 8.98 15.16 21.98
N ILE A 14 8.07 16.15 21.96
CA ILE A 14 6.96 16.30 22.92
C ILE A 14 5.66 16.58 22.15
N PHE A 15 4.59 15.85 22.50
CA PHE A 15 3.27 16.09 21.94
C PHE A 15 2.45 17.03 22.83
N PRO A 16 1.67 17.95 22.25
CA PRO A 16 0.88 18.93 23.00
C PRO A 16 -0.37 18.33 23.68
N ASN A 17 -0.82 17.14 23.26
CA ASN A 17 -1.94 16.39 23.82
C ASN A 17 -2.04 14.99 23.19
N ASP A 18 -2.84 14.10 23.79
CA ASP A 18 -3.06 12.73 23.31
C ASP A 18 -3.63 12.66 21.88
N PRO A 19 -4.57 13.53 21.46
CA PRO A 19 -5.02 13.54 20.07
C PRO A 19 -3.91 13.81 19.05
N ALA A 20 -2.83 14.52 19.40
CA ALA A 20 -1.72 14.77 18.48
C ALA A 20 -0.93 13.50 18.16
N ILE A 21 -0.68 12.64 19.16
CA ILE A 21 -0.01 11.35 18.93
C ILE A 21 -0.91 10.39 18.15
N THR A 22 -2.22 10.35 18.46
CA THR A 22 -3.18 9.53 17.70
C THR A 22 -3.21 9.91 16.23
N ARG A 23 -3.19 11.22 15.91
CA ARG A 23 -3.15 11.68 14.51
C ARG A 23 -1.88 11.26 13.80
N LEU A 24 -0.72 11.37 14.44
CA LEU A 24 0.54 10.95 13.83
C LEU A 24 0.51 9.44 13.53
N VAL A 25 0.22 8.61 14.52
CA VAL A 25 0.18 7.16 14.35
C VAL A 25 -0.88 6.76 13.33
N GLY A 26 -2.05 7.41 13.36
CA GLY A 26 -3.12 7.20 12.39
C GLY A 26 -2.69 7.52 10.96
N ALA A 27 -1.99 8.64 10.73
CA ALA A 27 -1.47 8.99 9.41
C ALA A 27 -0.46 7.95 8.90
N MET A 28 0.40 7.43 9.76
CA MET A 28 1.39 6.39 9.39
C MET A 28 0.74 5.04 9.06
N LEU A 29 -0.35 4.69 9.75
CA LEU A 29 -1.14 3.51 9.44
C LEU A 29 -1.82 3.64 8.07
N LEU A 30 -2.36 4.82 7.76
CA LEU A 30 -2.95 5.09 6.45
C LEU A 30 -1.91 4.99 5.34
N GLU A 31 -0.73 5.60 5.51
CA GLU A 31 0.37 5.50 4.55
C GLU A 31 0.77 4.04 4.28
N GLN A 32 0.92 3.23 5.34
CA GLN A 32 1.27 1.82 5.18
C GLN A 32 0.16 1.01 4.51
N ASN A 33 -1.11 1.32 4.82
CA ASN A 33 -2.26 0.70 4.19
C ASN A 33 -2.32 1.03 2.70
N ASP A 34 -2.03 2.28 2.33
CA ASP A 34 -2.01 2.72 0.93
C ASP A 34 -0.89 2.03 0.16
N GLU A 35 0.31 1.93 0.73
CA GLU A 35 1.43 1.16 0.14
C GLU A 35 1.04 -0.30 -0.11
N TRP A 36 0.38 -0.95 0.86
CA TRP A 36 -0.08 -2.33 0.72
C TRP A 36 -1.15 -2.48 -0.37
N CYS A 37 -2.11 -1.56 -0.44
CA CYS A 37 -3.12 -1.53 -1.48
C CYS A 37 -2.50 -1.35 -2.88
N LEU A 38 -1.54 -0.44 -2.99
CA LEU A 38 -0.82 -0.17 -4.24
C LEU A 38 -0.04 -1.40 -4.71
N GLN A 39 0.72 -2.04 -3.83
CA GLN A 39 1.49 -3.23 -4.19
C GLN A 39 0.60 -4.35 -4.73
N ARG A 40 -0.55 -4.59 -4.09
CA ARG A 40 -1.50 -5.61 -4.54
C ARG A 40 -2.11 -5.28 -5.89
N ARG A 41 -2.49 -4.03 -6.10
CA ARG A 41 -3.01 -3.58 -7.40
C ARG A 41 -1.97 -3.71 -8.50
N SER A 42 -0.69 -3.40 -8.21
CA SER A 42 0.42 -3.59 -9.15
C SER A 42 0.55 -5.06 -9.55
N MET A 43 0.59 -5.98 -8.58
CA MET A 43 0.69 -7.41 -8.85
C MET A 43 -0.46 -7.95 -9.71
N GLN A 44 -1.69 -7.45 -9.49
CA GLN A 44 -2.84 -7.83 -10.30
C GLN A 44 -2.73 -7.33 -11.74
N LEU A 45 -2.24 -6.10 -11.93
CA LEU A 45 -2.02 -5.53 -13.25
C LEU A 45 -0.91 -6.30 -14.00
N GLU A 46 0.22 -6.55 -13.34
CA GLU A 46 1.33 -7.34 -13.89
C GLU A 46 0.87 -8.74 -14.31
N ALA A 47 0.06 -9.41 -13.47
CA ALA A 47 -0.50 -10.71 -13.80
C ALA A 47 -1.47 -10.65 -15.00
N PHE A 48 -2.28 -9.58 -15.09
CA PHE A 48 -3.19 -9.38 -16.21
C PHE A 48 -2.43 -9.09 -17.51
N GLU A 49 -1.40 -8.25 -17.47
CA GLU A 49 -0.52 -7.96 -18.60
C GLU A 49 0.16 -9.24 -19.10
N ALA A 50 0.68 -10.08 -18.20
CA ALA A 50 1.29 -11.37 -18.55
C ALA A 50 0.30 -12.32 -19.27
N VAL A 51 -0.98 -12.33 -18.86
CA VAL A 51 -2.04 -13.12 -19.51
C VAL A 51 -2.45 -12.50 -20.85
N SER A 52 -2.57 -11.18 -20.92
CA SER A 52 -2.81 -10.43 -22.16
C SER A 52 -1.76 -10.79 -23.20
N ASP A 53 -0.49 -10.81 -22.85
CA ASP A 53 0.59 -10.99 -23.82
C ASP A 53 0.74 -12.43 -24.31
N ASN A 54 -0.02 -13.37 -23.73
CA ASN A 54 -0.11 -14.74 -24.20
C ASN A 54 -1.17 -14.90 -25.34
N PRO A 55 -0.76 -15.22 -26.58
CA PRO A 55 -1.68 -15.37 -27.72
C PRO A 55 -2.72 -16.48 -27.54
N GLN A 56 -2.40 -17.56 -26.84
CA GLN A 56 -3.33 -18.66 -26.58
C GLN A 56 -4.38 -18.31 -25.53
N ALA A 57 -4.02 -17.54 -24.50
CA ALA A 57 -4.98 -17.04 -23.52
C ALA A 57 -5.96 -16.03 -24.14
N LYS A 58 -5.46 -15.13 -25.01
CA LYS A 58 -6.29 -14.19 -25.80
C LYS A 58 -7.38 -14.90 -26.62
N LEU A 59 -7.03 -16.00 -27.29
CA LEU A 59 -7.99 -16.77 -28.09
C LEU A 59 -9.07 -17.43 -27.23
N SER A 60 -8.73 -17.99 -26.06
CA SER A 60 -9.72 -18.61 -25.17
C SER A 60 -10.74 -17.63 -24.57
N ALA A 61 -10.38 -16.35 -24.39
CA ALA A 61 -11.26 -15.34 -23.81
C ALA A 61 -12.30 -14.77 -24.80
N VAL A 62 -12.08 -14.96 -26.10
CA VAL A 62 -12.97 -14.45 -27.18
C VAL A 62 -13.97 -15.51 -27.66
N ILE A 63 -13.67 -16.80 -27.46
CA ILE A 63 -14.44 -17.92 -28.01
C ILE A 63 -15.39 -18.55 -26.95
N ASN A 64 -15.78 -17.78 -25.92
CA ASN A 64 -16.81 -18.20 -24.94
C ASN A 64 -17.95 -17.18 -24.90
#